data_AF-A0A117NQ15-F1
#
_entry.id   AF-A0A117NQ15-F1
#
_cell.length_a   1.000
_cell.length_b   1.000
_cell.length_c   1.000
_cell.angle_alpha   90.00
_cell.angle_beta   90.00
_cell.angle_gamma   90.00
#
_symmetry.space_group_name_H-M   'P 1'
#
loop_
_entity.id
_entity.type
_entity.pdbx_description
1 polymer ?
#
loop_
_entity_poly.entity_id
_entity_poly.type
_entity_poly.pdbx_seq_one_letter_code
_entity_poly.pdbx_strand_id
1 'polypeptide(L)' 'MNNRPVEQALSILVPTHANDLPQELLSYAMSLVAQSRSFSSSLKPEEEIARPYACAEIACRRCATSPEWRLSMAGLILRC' A
#
# COMPACT_ATOMS: atom_id res chain seq x y z
N MET A 1 4.50 9.80 13.69
CA MET A 1 5.16 9.31 12.46
C MET A 1 4.29 9.74 11.29
N ASN A 2 4.84 10.47 10.31
CA ASN A 2 4.06 11.09 9.25
C ASN A 2 3.81 10.05 8.14
N ASN A 3 2.59 9.51 8.10
CA ASN A 3 2.17 8.34 7.31
C ASN A 3 1.66 8.68 5.90
N ARG A 4 1.58 9.98 5.62
CA ARG A 4 1.13 10.59 4.37
C ARG A 4 1.70 9.95 3.09
N PRO A 5 3.01 9.62 2.97
CA PRO A 5 3.52 9.05 1.72
C PRO A 5 2.98 7.64 1.44
N VAL A 6 2.70 6.84 2.47
CA VAL A 6 2.10 5.51 2.31
C VAL A 6 0.62 5.63 1.94
N GLU A 7 -0.12 6.52 2.61
CA GLU A 7 -1.54 6.79 2.28
C GLU A 7 -1.71 7.31 0.85
N GLN A 8 -0.87 8.27 0.44
CA GLN A 8 -0.88 8.80 -0.92
C GLN A 8 -0.56 7.71 -1.95
N ALA A 9 0.45 6.87 -1.69
CA ALA A 9 0.78 5.75 -2.58
C ALA A 9 -0.38 4.76 -2.69
N LEU A 10 -1.01 4.39 -1.58
CA LEU A 10 -2.18 3.50 -1.55
C LEU A 10 -3.38 4.12 -2.29
N SER A 11 -3.59 5.43 -2.15
CA SER A 11 -4.63 6.16 -2.87
C SER A 11 -4.39 6.20 -4.39
N ILE A 12 -3.12 6.22 -4.83
CA ILE A 12 -2.77 6.14 -6.25
C ILE A 12 -2.94 4.71 -6.79
N LEU A 13 -2.53 3.71 -6.01
CA LEU A 13 -2.60 2.30 -6.39
C LEU A 13 -4.03 1.76 -6.38
N VAL A 14 -4.86 2.26 -5.45
CA VAL A 14 -6.25 1.83 -5.26
C VAL A 14 -7.15 3.06 -5.13
N PRO A 15 -7.31 3.86 -6.20
CA PRO A 15 -8.06 5.13 -6.16
C PRO A 15 -9.53 4.94 -5.78
N THR A 16 -10.07 3.77 -6.08
CA THR A 16 -11.43 3.37 -5.73
C THR A 16 -11.63 3.06 -4.25
N HIS A 17 -10.56 2.71 -3.53
CA HIS A 17 -10.58 2.56 -2.06
C HIS A 17 -9.92 3.77 -1.36
N ALA A 18 -9.64 4.88 -2.06
CA ALA A 18 -9.01 6.05 -1.46
C ALA A 18 -9.80 6.63 -0.27
N ASN A 19 -11.13 6.51 -0.28
CA ASN A 19 -12.02 7.00 0.78
C ASN A 19 -12.39 5.92 1.81
N ASP A 20 -12.19 4.65 1.49
CA ASP A 20 -12.54 3.50 2.34
C ASP A 20 -11.37 2.52 2.34
N LEU A 21 -10.21 3.04 2.74
CA LEU A 21 -8.96 2.29 2.73
C LEU A 21 -8.87 1.55 4.07
N PRO A 22 -8.90 0.21 4.08
CA PRO A 22 -8.94 -0.51 5.34
C PRO A 22 -7.61 -0.35 6.08
N GLN A 23 -7.72 -0.08 7.37
CA GLN A 23 -6.59 0.21 8.23
C GLN A 23 -5.58 -0.95 8.30
N GLU A 24 -6.02 -2.18 8.11
CA GLU A 24 -5.15 -3.36 8.05
C GLU A 24 -4.15 -3.27 6.89
N LEU A 25 -4.57 -2.84 5.69
CA LEU A 25 -3.68 -2.66 4.53
C LEU A 25 -2.69 -1.52 4.80
N LEU A 26 -3.17 -0.42 5.36
CA LEU A 26 -2.35 0.73 5.73
C LEU A 26 -1.26 0.32 6.73
N SER A 27 -1.65 -0.36 7.81
CA SER A 27 -0.76 -0.87 8.86
C SER A 27 0.25 -1.86 8.31
N TYR A 28 -0.18 -2.74 7.39
CA TYR A 28 0.70 -3.70 6.74
C TYR A 28 1.73 -3.03 5.82
N ALA A 29 1.31 -2.07 5.00
CA ALA A 29 2.20 -1.29 4.16
C ALA A 29 3.22 -0.50 4.99
N MET A 30 2.81 0.09 6.11
CA MET A 30 3.72 0.78 7.04
C MET A 30 4.73 -0.17 7.67
N SER A 31 4.29 -1.34 8.08
CA SER A 31 5.15 -2.38 8.63
C SER A 31 6.21 -2.80 7.61
N LEU A 32 5.83 -2.96 6.33
CA LEU A 32 6.76 -3.24 5.23
C LEU A 32 7.75 -2.10 4.99
N VAL A 33 7.31 -0.84 5.04
CA VAL A 33 8.22 0.31 4.92
C VAL A 33 9.24 0.33 6.06
N ALA A 34 8.79 0.12 7.30
CA ALA A 34 9.67 0.04 8.45
C ALA A 34 10.69 -1.11 8.31
N GLN A 35 10.22 -2.29 7.90
CA GLN A 35 11.08 -3.45 7.64
C GLN A 35 12.09 -3.18 6.53
N SER A 36 11.64 -2.59 5.42
CA SER A 36 12.47 -2.23 4.28
C SER A 36 13.59 -1.27 4.71
N ARG A 37 13.27 -0.24 5.52
CA ARG A 37 14.27 0.72 6.03
C ARG A 37 15.29 0.06 6.94
N SER A 38 14.85 -0.86 7.81
CA SER A 38 15.77 -1.63 8.65
C SER A 38 16.67 -2.56 7.85
N PHE A 39 16.17 -3.17 6.77
CA PHE A 39 16.93 -4.09 5.92
C PHE A 39 17.92 -3.36 5.01
N SER A 40 17.52 -2.20 4.49
CA SER A 40 18.34 -1.37 3.62
C SER A 40 18.20 0.09 4.03
N SER A 41 19.06 0.51 4.96
CA SER A 41 19.10 1.88 5.50
C SER A 41 19.97 2.82 4.66
N SER A 42 20.77 2.28 3.72
CA SER A 42 21.74 3.05 2.93
C SER A 42 21.28 3.30 1.48
N LEU A 43 19.97 3.41 1.26
CA LEU A 43 19.41 3.72 -0.06
C LEU A 43 19.62 5.19 -0.42
N LYS A 44 19.75 5.47 -1.72
CA LYS A 44 19.83 6.85 -2.20
C LYS A 44 18.52 7.59 -1.89
N PRO A 45 18.55 8.93 -1.73
CA PRO A 45 17.34 9.71 -1.50
C PRO A 45 16.25 9.48 -2.56
N GLU A 46 16.64 9.27 -3.82
CA GLU A 46 15.72 8.96 -4.92
C GLU A 46 15.06 7.58 -4.79
N GLU A 47 15.71 6.63 -4.15
CA GLU A 47 15.14 5.30 -3.92
C GLU A 47 14.31 5.27 -2.63
N GLU A 48 14.68 6.08 -1.63
CA GLU A 48 13.92 6.23 -0.40
C GLU A 48 12.54 6.83 -0.66
N ILE A 49 12.41 7.77 -1.60
CA ILE A 49 11.11 8.36 -1.97
C ILE A 49 10.19 7.37 -2.69
N ALA A 50 10.74 6.41 -3.44
CA ALA A 50 9.99 5.35 -4.10
C ALA A 50 9.62 4.19 -3.17
N ARG A 51 10.36 4.00 -2.06
CA ARG A 51 10.14 2.93 -1.08
C ARG A 51 8.70 2.81 -0.57
N PRO A 52 8.00 3.88 -0.13
CA PRO A 52 6.60 3.77 0.31
C PRO A 52 5.68 3.29 -0.81
N TYR A 53 5.92 3.70 -2.06
CA TYR A 53 5.14 3.24 -3.21
C TYR A 53 5.37 1.75 -3.48
N ALA A 54 6.63 1.31 -3.51
CA ALA A 54 6.97 -0.10 -3.70
C ALA A 54 6.39 -0.98 -2.58
N CYS A 55 6.48 -0.55 -1.32
CA CYS A 55 5.92 -1.29 -0.18
C CYS A 55 4.39 -1.34 -0.22
N ALA A 56 3.74 -0.24 -0.61
CA ALA A 56 2.29 -0.17 -0.81
C ALA A 56 1.84 -1.11 -1.93
N GLU A 57 2.57 -1.17 -3.05
CA GLU A 57 2.26 -2.07 -4.17
C GLU A 57 2.36 -3.55 -3.75
N ILE A 58 3.43 -3.92 -3.03
CA ILE A 58 3.58 -5.27 -2.46
C ILE A 58 2.43 -5.60 -1.51
N ALA A 59 2.06 -4.65 -0.63
CA ALA A 59 0.94 -4.81 0.29
C ALA A 59 -0.39 -5.03 -0.46
N CYS A 60 -0.68 -4.21 -1.47
CA CYS A 60 -1.86 -4.32 -2.32
C CYS A 60 -1.91 -5.66 -3.05
N ARG A 61 -0.80 -6.10 -3.65
CA ARG A 61 -0.71 -7.37 -4.37
C ARG A 61 -0.97 -8.56 -3.46
N ARG A 62 -0.48 -8.50 -2.21
CA ARG A 62 -0.67 -9.54 -1.20
C ARG A 62 -2.07 -9.53 -0.60
N CYS A 63 -2.69 -8.36 -0.46
CA CYS A 63 -4.10 -8.26 -0.11
C CYS A 63 -5.01 -8.75 -1.24
N ALA A 64 -4.70 -8.46 -2.50
CA ALA A 64 -5.50 -8.92 -3.64
C ALA A 64 -5.57 -10.46 -3.76
N THR A 65 -4.56 -11.18 -3.26
CA THR A 65 -4.60 -12.65 -3.15
C THR A 65 -5.50 -13.15 -2.02
N SER A 66 -5.82 -12.32 -1.03
CA SER A 66 -6.76 -12.67 0.03
C SER A 66 -8.20 -12.63 -0.49
N PRO A 67 -9.01 -13.67 -0.20
CA PRO A 67 -10.37 -13.79 -0.73
C PRO A 67 -11.32 -12.68 -0.25
N GLU A 68 -11.07 -12.11 0.93
CA GLU A 68 -11.84 -10.98 1.49
C GLU A 68 -11.75 -9.72 0.61
N TRP A 69 -10.59 -9.45 0.03
CA TRP A 69 -10.34 -8.33 -0.86
C TRP A 69 -10.85 -8.59 -2.26
N ARG A 70 -10.84 -9.84 -2.72
CA ARG A 70 -11.42 -10.21 -4.02
C ARG A 70 -12.90 -9.87 -4.09
N LEU A 71 -13.66 -10.02 -3.00
CA LEU A 71 -15.07 -9.64 -2.97
C LEU A 71 -15.25 -8.11 -3.01
N SER A 72 -14.42 -7.38 -2.27
CA SER A 72 -14.43 -5.91 -2.25
C SER A 72 -14.03 -5.32 -3.62
N MET A 73 -13.03 -5.90 -4.29
CA MET A 73 -12.57 -5.51 -5.62
C MET A 73 -13.48 -6.04 -6.75
N ALA A 74 -14.11 -7.21 -6.60
CA ALA A 74 -15.06 -7.75 -7.60
C ALA A 74 -16.37 -6.96 -7.65
N GLY A 75 -16.83 -6.43 -6.51
CA GLY A 75 -17.96 -5.48 -6.47
C GLY A 75 -17.67 -4.16 -7.20
N LEU A 76 -16.40 -3.91 -7.54
CA LEU A 76 -15.90 -2.69 -8.15
C LEU A 76 -15.75 -2.83 -9.68
N ILE A 77 -15.36 -4.01 -10.18
CA ILE A 77 -15.37 -4.32 -11.63
C ILE A 77 -16.79 -4.22 -12.19
N LEU A 78 -17.82 -4.48 -11.38
CA LEU A 78 -19.22 -4.35 -11.76
C LEU A 78 -19.77 -2.90 -11.66
N ARG A 79 -18.95 -1.93 -11.21
CA ARG A 79 -19.32 -0.50 -11.11
C ARG A 79 -18.59 0.40 -12.13
N CYS A 80 -17.85 -0.19 -13.07
CA CYS A 80 -17.37 0.46 -14.29
C CYS A 80 -18.19 -0.04 -15.48
#